data_AF-A0A6P3ETN5-F1
#
_entry.id   AF-A0A6P3ETN5-F1
#
_cell.length_a   1.000
_cell.length_b   1.000
_cell.length_c   1.000
_cell.angle_alpha   90.00
_cell.angle_beta   90.00
_cell.angle_gamma   90.00
#
_symmetry.space_group_name_H-M   'P 1'
#
loop_
_entity.id
_entity.type
_entity.pdbx_description
1 polymer ?
#
loop_
_entity_poly.entity_id
_entity_poly.type
_entity_poly.pdbx_seq_one_letter_code
_entity_poly.pdbx_strand_id
1 'polypeptide(L)'
;MALLQANKDLISVGMKEFNILLNQQVFDFPLITAEDMKVMVDDWMNMYINFYRPRMTGDKQEQDTALQELQSELKTLANPFLDKYRAFLKSREDLNHAVPPS
;
A
#
# COMPACT_ATOMS: atom_id res chain seq x y z
N MET A 1 9.28 3.47 -24.19
CA MET A 1 9.86 2.13 -24.42
C MET A 1 9.03 1.12 -23.65
N ALA A 2 9.01 -0.14 -24.08
CA ALA A 2 8.34 -1.20 -23.33
C ALA A 2 9.21 -1.62 -22.13
N LEU A 3 8.59 -1.96 -21.00
CA LEU A 3 9.32 -2.50 -19.85
C LEU A 3 9.97 -3.85 -20.21
N LEU A 4 11.21 -4.04 -19.77
CA LEU A 4 11.91 -5.31 -19.84
C LEU A 4 11.14 -6.38 -19.07
N GLN A 5 11.11 -7.61 -19.59
CA GLN A 5 10.34 -8.71 -18.97
C GLN A 5 10.78 -8.97 -17.53
N ALA A 6 12.09 -8.94 -17.26
CA ALA A 6 12.62 -9.10 -15.91
C ALA A 6 12.07 -8.06 -14.92
N ASN A 7 11.91 -6.81 -15.35
CA ASN A 7 11.34 -5.76 -14.52
C ASN A 7 9.83 -5.96 -14.31
N LYS A 8 9.09 -6.43 -15.32
CA LYS A 8 7.67 -6.80 -15.18
C LYS A 8 7.48 -7.93 -14.17
N ASP A 9 8.34 -8.94 -14.21
CA ASP A 9 8.28 -10.08 -13.29
C ASP A 9 8.55 -9.61 -11.85
N LEU A 10 9.55 -8.74 -11.65
CA LEU A 10 9.82 -8.13 -10.34
C LEU A 10 8.65 -7.28 -9.83
N ILE A 11 8.02 -6.47 -10.69
CA ILE A 11 6.84 -5.68 -10.32
C ILE A 11 5.70 -6.61 -9.89
N SER A 12 5.44 -7.70 -10.63
CA SER A 12 4.40 -8.66 -10.28
C SER A 12 4.64 -9.33 -8.92
N VAL A 13 5.89 -9.68 -8.61
CA VAL A 13 6.27 -10.20 -7.29
C VAL A 13 6.04 -9.14 -6.21
N GLY A 14 6.51 -7.91 -6.40
CA GLY A 14 6.33 -6.81 -5.46
C GLY A 14 4.86 -6.50 -5.17
N MET A 15 4.01 -6.49 -6.21
CA MET A 15 2.56 -6.34 -6.06
C MET A 15 1.94 -7.46 -5.23
N LYS A 16 2.33 -8.72 -5.49
CA LYS A 16 1.82 -9.88 -4.77
C LYS A 16 2.18 -9.83 -3.29
N GLU A 17 3.45 -9.57 -2.98
CA GLU A 17 3.94 -9.45 -1.60
C GLU A 17 3.28 -8.29 -0.86
N PHE A 18 3.15 -7.13 -1.51
CA PHE A 18 2.49 -5.98 -0.92
C PHE A 18 1.00 -6.24 -0.66
N ASN A 19 0.30 -6.87 -1.60
CA ASN A 19 -1.09 -7.25 -1.39
C ASN A 19 -1.26 -8.26 -0.23
N ILE A 20 -0.30 -9.18 -0.05
CA ILE A 20 -0.29 -10.07 1.12
C ILE A 20 -0.13 -9.26 2.41
N LEU A 21 0.83 -8.33 2.44
CA LEU A 21 1.05 -7.44 3.60
C LEU A 21 -0.23 -6.66 3.97
N LEU A 22 -0.91 -6.07 2.98
CA LEU A 22 -2.16 -5.33 3.21
C LEU A 22 -3.27 -6.24 3.77
N ASN A 23 -3.42 -7.46 3.24
CA ASN A 23 -4.46 -8.39 3.67
C ASN A 23 -4.20 -9.02 5.04
N GLN A 24 -2.97 -9.00 5.53
CA GLN A 24 -2.61 -9.45 6.87
C GLN A 24 -2.96 -8.43 7.97
N GLN A 25 -3.23 -7.18 7.60
CA GLN A 25 -3.54 -6.14 8.59
C GLN A 25 -4.90 -6.43 9.24
N VAL A 26 -4.87 -6.59 10.56
CA VAL A 26 -6.07 -6.73 11.38
C VAL A 26 -6.36 -5.38 12.03
N PHE A 27 -7.57 -4.87 11.83
CA PHE A 27 -7.99 -3.61 12.45
C PHE A 27 -8.48 -3.86 13.87
N ASP A 28 -7.59 -3.67 14.85
CA ASP A 28 -7.90 -3.89 16.26
C ASP A 28 -7.35 -2.79 17.18
N PHE A 29 -7.82 -2.76 18.43
CA PHE A 29 -7.45 -1.73 19.41
C PHE A 29 -5.99 -1.85 19.88
N PRO A 30 -5.30 -0.71 20.13
CA PRO A 30 -5.77 0.67 19.95
C PRO A 30 -5.80 1.08 18.48
N LEU A 31 -6.89 1.74 18.08
CA LEU A 31 -7.03 2.25 16.72
C LEU A 31 -6.26 3.56 16.55
N ILE A 32 -5.59 3.67 15.42
CA ILE A 32 -4.89 4.87 14.98
C ILE A 32 -5.79 5.71 14.07
N THR A 33 -5.42 6.96 13.83
CA THR A 33 -6.15 7.82 12.89
C THR A 33 -6.01 7.33 11.44
N ALA A 34 -6.91 7.78 10.55
CA ALA A 34 -6.80 7.48 9.12
C ALA A 34 -5.51 8.05 8.52
N GLU A 35 -5.08 9.21 9.03
CA GLU A 35 -3.87 9.91 8.66
C GLU A 35 -2.62 9.10 9.05
N ASP A 36 -2.59 8.56 10.27
CA ASP A 36 -1.48 7.71 10.72
C ASP A 36 -1.39 6.40 9.92
N MET A 37 -2.54 5.79 9.59
CA MET A 37 -2.57 4.61 8.73
C MET A 37 -2.03 4.93 7.33
N LYS A 38 -2.38 6.10 6.79
CA LYS A 38 -1.84 6.55 5.50
C LYS A 38 -0.32 6.70 5.55
N VAL A 39 0.22 7.27 6.64
CA VAL A 39 1.68 7.40 6.82
C VAL A 39 2.34 6.02 6.84
N MET A 40 1.78 5.05 7.57
CA MET A 40 2.33 3.68 7.59
C MET A 40 2.31 3.00 6.22
N VAL A 41 1.23 3.16 5.46
CA VAL A 41 1.13 2.60 4.10
C VAL A 41 2.13 3.29 3.16
N ASP A 42 2.29 4.61 3.25
CA ASP A 42 3.31 5.36 2.51
C ASP A 42 4.73 4.87 2.85
N ASP A 43 5.00 4.57 4.13
CA ASP A 43 6.29 4.01 4.60
C ASP A 43 6.54 2.59 4.07
N TRP A 44 5.53 1.72 4.06
CA TRP A 44 5.63 0.40 3.45
C TRP A 44 5.91 0.49 1.96
N MET A 45 5.21 1.37 1.24
CA MET A 45 5.49 1.60 -0.18
C MET A 45 6.94 2.04 -0.39
N ASN A 46 7.44 2.99 0.41
CA ASN A 46 8.83 3.43 0.35
C ASN A 46 9.82 2.28 0.62
N MET A 47 9.51 1.37 1.56
CA MET A 47 10.31 0.18 1.81
C MET A 47 10.41 -0.70 0.56
N TYR A 48 9.28 -0.97 -0.11
CA TYR A 48 9.24 -1.76 -1.34
C TYR A 48 10.01 -1.08 -2.47
N ILE A 49 9.80 0.22 -2.70
CA ILE A 49 10.53 0.97 -3.73
C ILE A 49 12.03 0.93 -3.48
N ASN A 50 12.48 1.16 -2.25
CA ASN A 50 13.89 1.11 -1.89
C ASN A 50 14.48 -0.30 -2.03
N PHE A 51 13.69 -1.34 -1.71
CA PHE A 51 14.09 -2.72 -1.90
C PHE A 51 14.24 -3.09 -3.37
N TYR A 52 13.28 -2.73 -4.22
CA TYR A 52 13.31 -3.12 -5.65
C TYR A 52 14.22 -2.22 -6.50
N ARG A 53 14.54 -0.99 -6.09
CA ARG A 53 15.43 -0.06 -6.81
C ARG A 53 16.73 -0.70 -7.32
N PRO A 54 17.59 -1.31 -6.48
CA PRO A 54 18.84 -1.91 -6.95
C PRO A 54 18.64 -3.22 -7.73
N ARG A 55 17.41 -3.74 -7.83
CA ARG A 55 17.07 -5.01 -8.50
C ARG A 55 16.55 -4.80 -9.93
N MET A 56 16.15 -3.58 -10.28
CA MET A 56 15.73 -3.24 -11.63
C MET A 56 16.91 -3.32 -12.60
N THR A 57 16.63 -3.82 -13.79
CA THR A 57 17.62 -4.02 -14.86
C THR A 57 17.34 -3.06 -16.03
N GLY A 58 18.30 -2.94 -16.94
CA GLY A 58 18.23 -2.02 -18.08
C GLY A 58 19.03 -0.75 -17.85
N ASP A 59 18.91 0.20 -18.76
CA ASP A 59 19.49 1.53 -18.60
C ASP A 59 18.78 2.36 -17.51
N LYS A 60 19.30 3.55 -17.20
CA LYS A 60 18.72 4.39 -16.15
C LYS A 60 17.27 4.78 -16.44
N GLN A 61 16.92 5.05 -17.69
CA GLN A 61 15.56 5.43 -18.07
C GLN A 61 14.60 4.24 -17.92
N GLU A 62 15.03 3.04 -18.30
CA GLU A 62 14.27 1.80 -18.13
C GLU A 62 14.04 1.48 -16.64
N GLN A 63 15.08 1.64 -15.82
CA GLN A 63 15.00 1.45 -14.36
C GLN A 63 14.05 2.48 -13.71
N ASP A 64 14.19 3.76 -14.06
CA ASP A 64 13.33 4.82 -13.52
C ASP A 64 11.86 4.58 -13.92
N THR A 65 11.61 4.16 -15.17
CA THR A 65 10.27 3.82 -15.66
C THR A 65 9.69 2.61 -14.90
N ALA A 66 10.49 1.56 -14.68
CA ALA A 66 10.06 0.39 -13.92
C ALA A 66 9.73 0.72 -12.46
N LEU A 67 10.48 1.63 -11.84
CA LEU A 67 10.22 2.07 -10.46
C LEU A 67 8.97 2.94 -10.36
N GLN A 68 8.73 3.80 -11.34
CA GLN A 68 7.48 4.58 -11.42
C GLN A 68 6.28 3.66 -11.58
N GLU A 69 6.39 2.63 -12.42
CA GLU A 69 5.33 1.63 -12.59
C GLU A 69 5.06 0.87 -11.30
N LEU A 70 6.12 0.38 -10.63
CA LEU A 70 5.98 -0.27 -9.33
C LEU A 70 5.27 0.64 -8.33
N GLN A 71 5.67 1.90 -8.23
CA GLN A 71 5.05 2.86 -7.32
C GLN A 71 3.56 3.07 -7.63
N SER A 72 3.20 3.16 -8.91
CA SER A 72 1.82 3.31 -9.36
C SER A 72 0.97 2.09 -8.97
N GLU A 73 1.48 0.88 -9.22
CA GLU A 73 0.78 -0.37 -8.90
C GLU A 73 0.59 -0.56 -7.38
N LEU A 74 1.62 -0.29 -6.58
CA LEU A 74 1.51 -0.32 -5.12
C LEU A 74 0.46 0.69 -4.63
N LYS A 75 0.40 1.88 -5.22
CA LYS A 75 -0.62 2.89 -4.88
C LYS A 75 -2.04 2.40 -5.22
N THR A 76 -2.20 1.74 -6.36
CA THR A 76 -3.49 1.15 -6.78
C THR A 76 -3.97 0.10 -5.78
N LEU A 77 -3.07 -0.72 -5.24
CA LEU A 77 -3.38 -1.69 -4.19
C LEU A 77 -3.66 -1.04 -2.82
N ALA A 78 -2.94 0.05 -2.50
CA ALA A 78 -3.07 0.76 -1.23
C ALA A 78 -4.40 1.52 -1.08
N ASN A 79 -4.92 2.13 -2.15
CA ASN A 79 -6.11 2.98 -2.06
C ASN A 79 -7.35 2.23 -1.51
N PRO A 80 -7.74 1.05 -2.03
CA PRO A 80 -8.87 0.30 -1.47
C PRO A 80 -8.66 -0.11 -0.02
N PHE A 81 -7.43 -0.42 0.38
CA PHE A 81 -7.09 -0.75 1.76
C PHE A 81 -7.33 0.43 2.70
N LEU A 82 -6.85 1.63 2.33
CA LEU A 82 -7.06 2.85 3.10
C LEU A 82 -8.54 3.24 3.17
N ASP A 83 -9.29 3.07 2.08
CA ASP A 83 -10.73 3.34 2.08
C ASP A 83 -11.49 2.38 3.00
N LYS A 84 -11.12 1.09 3.00
CA LYS A 84 -11.67 0.10 3.95
C LYS A 84 -11.37 0.48 5.40
N TYR A 85 -10.16 0.95 5.68
CA TYR A 85 -9.78 1.40 7.03
C TYR A 85 -10.60 2.63 7.47
N ARG A 86 -10.75 3.63 6.61
CA ARG A 86 -11.59 4.81 6.88
C ARG A 86 -13.05 4.44 7.15
N ALA A 87 -13.61 3.53 6.36
CA ALA A 87 -14.98 3.04 6.55
C ALA A 87 -15.13 2.32 7.89
N PHE A 88 -14.14 1.53 8.28
CA PHE A 88 -14.10 0.85 9.57
C PHE A 88 -14.07 1.84 10.75
N LEU A 89 -13.24 2.89 10.69
CA LEU A 89 -13.21 3.92 11.73
C LEU A 89 -14.58 4.59 11.91
N LYS A 90 -15.20 5.02 10.81
CA LYS A 90 -16.56 5.61 10.83
C LYS A 90 -17.59 4.69 11.46
N SER A 91 -17.57 3.40 11.12
CA SER A 91 -18.51 2.43 11.70
C SER A 91 -18.37 2.28 13.21
N ARG A 92 -17.16 2.48 13.77
CA ARG A 92 -16.95 2.45 15.22
C ARG A 92 -17.37 3.76 15.91
N GLU A 93 -17.18 4.90 15.25
CA GLU A 93 -17.71 6.18 15.72
C GLU A 93 -19.25 6.11 15.82
N ASP A 94 -19.92 5.63 14.78
CA ASP A 94 -21.38 5.49 14.76
C ASP A 94 -21.90 4.57 15.88
N LEU A 95 -21.21 3.45 16.15
CA LEU A 95 -21.55 2.54 17.26
C LEU A 95 -21.39 3.21 18.63
N ASN A 96 -20.34 4.01 18.83
CA ASN A 96 -20.13 4.73 20.08
C ASN A 96 -21.19 5.82 20.31
N HIS A 97 -21.71 6.42 19.24
CA HIS A 97 -22.76 7.44 19.30
C HIS A 97 -24.19 6.88 19.41
N ALA A 98 -24.40 5.59 19.10
CA ALA A 98 -25.70 4.94 19.16
C ALA A 98 -26.13 4.49 20.58
N VAL A 99 -25.25 4.56 21.58
CA VAL A 99 -25.59 4.23 22.97
C VAL A 99 -26.10 5.49 23.68
N PRO A 100 -27.38 5.56 24.09
CA PRO A 100 -27.88 6.69 24.87
C PRO A 100 -27.20 6.71 26.25
N PRO A 101 -26.86 7.87 26.81
CA PRO A 101 -26.45 7.95 28.21
C PRO A 101 -27.60 7.43 29.09
N SER A 102 -27.26 6.52 30.01
CA SER A 102 -28.16 5.98 31.03
C SER A 102 -28.56 7.04 32.05
#